data_AF-A0A645HJB7-F1
#
_entry.id   AF-A0A645HJB7-F1
#
_cell.length_a   1.000
_cell.length_b   1.000
_cell.length_c   1.000
_cell.angle_alpha   90.00
_cell.angle_beta   90.00
_cell.angle_gamma   90.00
#
_symmetry.space_group_name_H-M   'P 1'
#
loop_
_entity.id
_entity.type
_entity.pdbx_description
1 polymer ?
#
loop_
_entity_poly.entity_id
_entity_poly.type
_entity_poly.pdbx_seq_one_letter_code
_entity_poly.pdbx_strand_id
1 'polypeptide(L)'
;MERYDLIKSHLRTRAVENVFPVLSVNSSVASQTAPTAVIDPDGTVVSELPRHMEQLLIYELKKQTEESFGARGRRSISDKLT
;
A
#
# COMPACT_ATOMS: atom_id res chain seq x y z
N MET A 1 13.01 -10.73 -9.57
CA MET A 1 11.94 -9.80 -10.00
C MET A 1 10.61 -10.28 -9.42
N GLU A 2 10.21 -11.52 -9.69
CA GLU A 2 8.95 -12.12 -9.21
C GLU A 2 8.62 -11.90 -7.73
N ARG A 3 9.57 -12.13 -6.80
CA ARG A 3 9.30 -11.96 -5.36
C ARG A 3 8.96 -10.53 -4.96
N TYR A 4 9.61 -9.55 -5.59
CA TYR A 4 9.36 -8.13 -5.32
C TYR A 4 7.95 -7.75 -5.74
N ASP A 5 7.58 -8.11 -6.97
CA ASP A 5 6.25 -7.81 -7.51
C ASP A 5 5.16 -8.57 -6.79
N LEU A 6 5.43 -9.80 -6.34
CA LEU A 6 4.53 -10.59 -5.51
C LEU A 6 4.26 -9.91 -4.16
N ILE A 7 5.32 -9.50 -3.44
CA ILE A 7 5.15 -8.83 -2.14
C ILE A 7 4.47 -7.47 -2.33
N LYS A 8 4.84 -6.70 -3.35
CA LYS A 8 4.17 -5.43 -3.69
C LYS A 8 2.69 -5.65 -3.99
N SER A 9 2.35 -6.68 -4.76
CA SER A 9 0.95 -7.03 -5.05
C SER A 9 0.19 -7.42 -3.79
N HIS A 10 0.81 -8.21 -2.90
CA HIS A 10 0.23 -8.56 -1.61
C HIS A 10 -0.04 -7.33 -0.74
N LEU A 11 0.90 -6.38 -0.65
CA LEU A 11 0.71 -5.14 0.11
C LEU A 11 -0.45 -4.29 -0.46
N ARG A 12 -0.59 -4.27 -1.79
CA ARG A 12 -1.70 -3.58 -2.46
C ARG A 12 -3.05 -4.22 -2.13
N THR A 13 -3.14 -5.54 -2.15
CA THR A 13 -4.40 -6.21 -1.77
C THR A 13 -4.73 -5.98 -0.30
N ARG A 14 -3.74 -5.95 0.60
CA ARG A 14 -3.97 -5.61 2.02
C ARG A 14 -4.55 -4.21 2.21
N ALA A 15 -4.06 -3.23 1.47
CA ALA A 15 -4.61 -1.86 1.51
C ALA A 15 -6.07 -1.83 1.05
N VAL A 16 -6.37 -2.53 -0.05
CA VAL A 16 -7.74 -2.64 -0.61
C VAL A 16 -8.69 -3.33 0.36
N GLU A 17 -8.32 -4.55 0.81
CA GLU A 17 -9.15 -5.40 1.66
C GLU A 17 -9.61 -4.69 2.93
N ASN A 18 -8.73 -3.90 3.53
CA ASN A 18 -9.00 -3.26 4.81
C ASN A 18 -9.37 -1.77 4.70
N VAL A 19 -9.40 -1.21 3.49
CA VAL A 19 -9.74 0.19 3.25
C VAL A 19 -8.88 1.15 4.09
N PHE A 20 -7.56 0.93 4.10
CA PHE A 20 -6.61 1.82 4.78
C PHE A 20 -5.32 2.00 3.97
N PRO A 21 -4.61 3.12 4.15
CA PRO A 21 -3.31 3.30 3.52
C PRO A 21 -2.25 2.39 4.16
N VAL A 22 -1.41 1.77 3.33
CA VAL A 22 -0.28 0.94 3.76
C VAL A 22 1.02 1.69 3.52
N LEU A 23 1.81 1.88 4.58
CA LEU A 23 3.22 2.26 4.47
C LEU A 23 4.08 1.02 4.65
N SER A 24 4.85 0.68 3.62
CA SER A 24 5.87 -0.37 3.68
C SER A 24 7.25 0.25 3.75
N VAL A 25 8.09 -0.27 4.65
CA VAL A 25 9.48 0.15 4.82
C VAL A 25 10.36 -1.09 4.73
N ASN A 26 11.38 -1.04 3.88
CA ASN A 26 12.31 -2.13 3.69
C ASN A 26 13.75 -1.63 3.51
N SER A 27 14.70 -2.55 3.74
CA SER A 27 16.13 -2.31 3.50
C SER A 27 16.45 -2.13 2.02
N SER A 28 17.45 -1.30 1.73
CA SER A 28 18.00 -1.05 0.39
C SER A 28 19.12 -2.02 0.00
N VAL A 29 19.19 -3.20 0.62
CA VAL A 29 20.23 -4.20 0.31
C VAL A 29 20.13 -4.71 -1.13
N ALA A 30 21.23 -5.26 -1.67
CA ALA A 30 21.27 -5.80 -3.03
C ALA A 30 20.21 -6.90 -3.29
N SER A 31 19.78 -7.60 -2.23
CA SER A 31 18.73 -8.63 -2.27
C SER A 31 17.33 -8.09 -1.90
N GLN A 32 17.07 -6.78 -2.01
CA GLN A 32 15.78 -6.19 -1.66
C GLN A 32 14.60 -6.90 -2.35
N THR A 33 13.70 -7.44 -1.53
CA THR A 33 12.54 -8.25 -1.95
C THR A 33 11.19 -7.58 -1.73
N ALA A 34 11.11 -6.40 -1.13
CA ALA A 34 9.87 -5.65 -0.97
C ALA A 34 10.12 -4.14 -1.13
N PRO A 35 9.12 -3.36 -1.55
CA PRO A 35 9.26 -1.92 -1.73
C PRO A 35 9.34 -1.18 -0.40
N THR A 36 10.00 -0.02 -0.41
CA THR A 36 9.63 1.07 0.51
C THR A 36 8.65 1.96 -0.24
N ALA A 37 7.37 1.92 0.13
CA ALA A 37 6.30 2.55 -0.62
C ALA A 37 5.09 2.90 0.24
N VAL A 38 4.33 3.89 -0.23
CA VAL A 38 3.01 4.24 0.28
C VAL A 38 1.96 3.79 -0.72
N ILE A 39 0.96 3.07 -0.22
CA ILE A 39 -0.15 2.53 -0.98
C ILE A 39 -1.44 3.10 -0.38
N ASP A 40 -2.34 3.61 -1.21
CA ASP A 40 -3.62 4.15 -0.76
C ASP A 40 -4.65 3.04 -0.48
N PRO A 41 -5.80 3.36 0.16
CA PRO A 41 -6.88 2.40 0.42
C PRO A 41 -7.50 1.69 -0.80
N ASP A 42 -7.19 2.15 -2.01
CA ASP A 42 -7.62 1.54 -3.27
C ASP A 42 -6.51 0.70 -3.91
N GLY A 43 -5.39 0.53 -3.21
CA GLY A 43 -4.26 -0.27 -3.68
C GLY A 43 -3.41 0.44 -4.71
N THR A 44 -3.56 1.76 -4.90
CA THR A 44 -2.69 2.55 -5.77
C THR A 44 -1.39 2.84 -5.05
N VAL A 45 -0.26 2.64 -5.73
CA VAL A 45 1.06 3.02 -5.20
C VAL A 45 1.22 4.53 -5.39
N VAL A 46 1.13 5.29 -4.31
CA VAL A 46 1.20 6.76 -4.30
C VAL A 46 2.65 7.24 -4.41
N SER A 47 3.56 6.53 -3.75
CA SER A 47 4.99 6.82 -3.78
C SER A 47 5.78 5.53 -3.53
N GLU A 48 6.91 5.37 -4.20
CA GLU A 48 7.81 4.23 -4.05
C GLU A 48 9.25 4.68 -4.28
N LEU A 49 10.15 4.27 -3.40
CA LEU A 49 11.57 4.54 -3.57
C LEU A 49 12.21 3.57 -4.57
N PRO A 50 13.17 4.04 -5.39
CA PRO A 50 14.03 3.19 -6.19
C PRO A 50 14.69 2.07 -5.37
N ARG A 51 14.82 0.90 -5.99
CA ARG A 51 15.44 -0.27 -5.37
C ARG A 51 16.94 -0.08 -5.18
N HIS A 52 17.50 -0.74 -4.17
CA HIS A 52 18.94 -0.84 -3.93
C HIS A 52 19.64 0.50 -3.68
N MET A 53 18.89 1.49 -3.20
CA MET A 53 19.38 2.84 -2.94
C MET A 53 18.85 3.34 -1.60
N GLU A 54 19.75 3.90 -0.78
CA GLU A 54 19.37 4.58 0.46
C GLU A 54 18.70 5.91 0.15
N GLN A 55 17.46 6.09 0.63
CA GLN A 55 16.65 7.28 0.39
C GLN A 55 15.64 7.47 1.53
N LEU A 56 15.03 8.66 1.56
CA LEU A 56 13.98 9.03 2.49
C LEU A 56 12.67 9.29 1.74
N LEU A 57 11.62 8.55 2.10
CA LEU A 57 10.26 8.80 1.61
C LEU A 57 9.52 9.65 2.64
N ILE A 58 9.05 10.82 2.20
CA ILE A 58 8.20 11.71 3.00
C ILE A 58 6.78 11.60 2.45
N TYR A 59 5.82 11.33 3.33
CA TYR A 59 4.42 11.22 2.97
C TYR A 59 3.53 11.96 3.98
N GLU A 60 2.66 12.82 3.46
CA GLU A 60 1.65 13.53 4.23
C GLU A 60 0.37 12.68 4.30
N LEU A 61 0.14 12.04 5.44
CA LEU A 61 -1.07 11.26 5.65
C LEU A 61 -2.26 12.20 5.89
N LYS A 62 -3.17 12.27 4.92
CA LYS A 62 -4.43 13.02 5.02
C LYS A 62 -5.56 12.08 5.39
N LYS A 63 -6.32 12.45 6.43
CA LYS A 63 -7.59 11.79 6.71
C LYS A 63 -8.54 12.07 5.54
N GLN A 64 -8.93 11.02 4.82
CA GLN A 64 -9.93 11.17 3.76
C GLN A 64 -11.28 11.51 4.36
N THR A 65 -11.93 12.54 3.82
CA THR A 65 -13.29 12.94 4.18
C THR A 65 -14.33 12.08 3.48
N GLU A 66 -14.00 11.57 2.29
CA GLU A 66 -14.85 10.70 1.50
C GLU A 66 -14.07 9.49 0.99
N GLU A 67 -14.70 8.32 1.08
CA GLU A 67 -14.19 7.08 0.52
C GLU A 67 -14.52 6.99 -0.97
N SER A 68 -13.63 6.34 -1.72
CA SER A 68 -13.87 5.97 -3.11
C SER A 68 -15.08 5.04 -3.27
N PHE A 69 -15.62 4.94 -4.49
CA PHE A 69 -16.72 4.01 -4.76
C PHE A 69 -16.38 2.56 -4.36
N GLY A 70 -15.16 2.11 -4.65
CA GLY A 70 -14.70 0.76 -4.30
C GLY A 70 -14.55 0.57 -2.79
N ALA A 71 -13.94 1.53 -2.10
CA ALA A 71 -13.80 1.54 -0.65
C ALA A 71 -15.16 1.44 0.07
N ARG A 72 -16.12 2.28 -0.33
CA ARG A 72 -17.49 2.24 0.19
C ARG A 72 -18.15 0.88 -0.02
N GLY A 73 -17.95 0.28 -1.19
CA GLY A 73 -18.47 -1.06 -1.49
C GLY A 73 -17.91 -2.13 -0.55
N ARG A 74 -16.58 -2.16 -0.36
CA ARG A 74 -15.91 -3.11 0.54
C ARG A 74 -16.38 -2.95 1.98
N ARG A 75 -16.45 -1.70 2.47
CA ARG A 75 -16.90 -1.39 3.82
C ARG A 75 -18.36 -1.80 4.05
N SER A 76 -19.27 -1.46 3.12
CA SER A 76 -20.68 -1.83 3.21
C SER A 76 -20.90 -3.35 3.25
N ILE A 77 -20.08 -4.14 2.54
CA ILE A 77 -20.14 -5.60 2.63
C ILE A 77 -19.56 -6.09 3.95
N SER A 78 -18.42 -5.56 4.39
CA SER A 78 -17.80 -5.92 5.67
C SER A 78 -18.76 -5.67 6.85
N ASP A 79 -19.41 -4.51 6.89
CA ASP A 79 -20.35 -4.14 7.95
C ASP A 79 -21.54 -5.10 8.05
N LYS A 80 -21.93 -5.77 6.95
CA LYS A 80 -23.01 -6.78 6.93
C LYS A 80 -22.58 -8.16 7.43
N LEU A 81 -21.29 -8.41 7.57
CA LEU A 81 -20.73 -9.69 8.01
C LEU A 81 -20.41 -9.71 9.52
N THR A 82 -20.64 -8.59 10.21
CA THR A 82 -20.46 -8.37 11.65
C THR A 82 -21.82 -8.20 12.34
#